data_AF-A0A3A0CY76-F1
#
_entry.id   AF-A0A3A0CY76-F1
#
_cell.length_a   1.000
_cell.length_b   1.000
_cell.length_c   1.000
_cell.angle_alpha   90.00
_cell.angle_beta   90.00
_cell.angle_gamma   90.00
#
_symmetry.space_group_name_H-M   'P 1'
#
loop_
_entity.id
_entity.type
_entity.pdbx_description
1 polymer ?
#
loop_
_entity_poly.entity_id
_entity_poly.type
_entity_poly.pdbx_seq_one_letter_code
_entity_poly.pdbx_strand_id
1 'polypeptide(L)'
;MQDVDARRVEADAAALGLAQGIRVTSARGYLLQGPELTAERVERLARELFADTVVEQYVVAPVGDRRLTAPAEANPAPSADESSRRPAGPQDDAATPQLVQVLLKPGVMDPVAQSAEAAAGDFGWDVEAVRTLRKYWIAGASG
;
A
#
# COMPACT_ATOMS: atom_id res chain seq x y z
N MET A 1 -13.96 -6.85 2.28
CA MET A 1 -12.99 -7.75 2.94
C MET A 1 -12.36 -6.99 4.09
N GLN A 2 -12.20 -7.60 5.27
CA GLN A 2 -11.60 -6.93 6.44
C GLN A 2 -10.08 -6.90 6.30
N ASP A 3 -9.44 -5.79 6.68
CA ASP A 3 -7.99 -5.64 6.74
C ASP A 3 -7.44 -6.43 7.95
N VAL A 4 -6.98 -7.66 7.68
CA VAL A 4 -6.52 -8.60 8.72
C VAL A 4 -5.23 -8.12 9.38
N ASP A 5 -4.31 -7.54 8.59
CA ASP A 5 -3.03 -7.05 9.11
C ASP A 5 -3.25 -5.83 10.01
N ALA A 6 -4.12 -4.90 9.63
CA ALA A 6 -4.50 -3.77 10.48
C ALA A 6 -5.11 -4.23 11.81
N ARG A 7 -6.07 -5.16 11.78
CA ARG A 7 -6.70 -5.69 13.00
C ARG A 7 -5.72 -6.36 13.94
N ARG A 8 -4.75 -7.07 13.40
CA ARG A 8 -3.69 -7.66 14.20
C ARG A 8 -2.87 -6.59 14.91
N VAL A 9 -2.49 -5.52 14.20
CA VAL A 9 -1.76 -4.39 14.81
C VAL A 9 -2.58 -3.69 15.89
N GLU A 10 -3.89 -3.48 15.66
CA GLU A 10 -4.80 -2.91 16.66
C GLU A 10 -4.87 -3.78 17.93
N ALA A 11 -5.04 -5.10 17.76
CA ALA A 11 -5.10 -6.04 18.87
C ALA A 11 -3.77 -6.12 19.64
N ASP A 12 -2.64 -6.17 18.94
CA ASP A 12 -1.31 -6.21 19.53
C ASP A 12 -1.02 -4.91 20.31
N ALA A 13 -1.36 -3.75 19.76
CA ALA A 13 -1.19 -2.46 20.44
C ALA A 13 -2.00 -2.38 21.75
N ALA A 14 -3.24 -2.88 21.74
CA ALA A 14 -4.08 -2.94 22.93
C ALA A 14 -3.56 -3.95 23.96
N ALA A 15 -3.14 -5.13 23.53
CA ALA A 15 -2.60 -6.18 24.39
C ALA A 15 -1.29 -5.77 25.09
N LEU A 16 -0.45 -4.99 24.39
CA LEU A 16 0.79 -4.43 24.93
C LEU A 16 0.57 -3.16 25.77
N GLY A 17 -0.67 -2.65 25.84
CA GLY A 17 -0.99 -1.41 26.55
C GLY A 17 -0.38 -0.15 25.93
N LEU A 18 0.00 -0.20 24.64
CA LEU A 18 0.65 0.91 23.94
C LEU A 18 -0.35 1.97 23.50
N ALA A 19 -1.53 1.55 23.05
CA ALA A 19 -2.62 2.43 22.67
C ALA A 19 -3.97 1.69 22.70
N GLN A 20 -5.05 2.42 22.91
CA GLN A 20 -6.42 1.89 22.82
C GLN A 20 -7.27 2.79 21.93
N GLY A 21 -8.25 2.20 21.24
CA GLY A 21 -9.15 2.94 20.36
C GLY A 21 -8.47 3.50 19.10
N ILE A 22 -7.25 3.04 18.77
CA ILE A 22 -6.60 3.38 17.51
C ILE A 22 -7.32 2.71 16.34
N ARG A 23 -7.29 3.36 15.19
CA ARG A 23 -7.73 2.79 13.92
C ARG A 23 -6.52 2.62 13.03
N VAL A 24 -6.33 1.42 12.50
CA VAL A 24 -5.24 1.10 11.60
C VAL A 24 -5.79 0.77 10.22
N THR A 25 -5.12 1.26 9.19
CA THR A 25 -5.27 0.79 7.82
C THR A 25 -3.91 0.31 7.34
N SER A 26 -3.86 -0.84 6.66
CA SER A 26 -2.63 -1.42 6.15
C SER A 26 -2.64 -1.55 4.63
N ALA A 27 -1.45 -1.51 4.03
CA ALA A 27 -1.25 -1.85 2.63
C ALA A 27 0.12 -2.50 2.41
N ARG A 28 0.18 -3.40 1.43
CA ARG A 28 1.45 -3.82 0.84
C ARG A 28 1.83 -2.88 -0.30
N GLY A 29 3.11 -2.66 -0.50
CA GLY A 29 3.64 -1.85 -1.60
C GLY A 29 4.85 -2.49 -2.25
N TYR A 30 5.09 -2.07 -3.48
CA TYR A 30 6.25 -2.45 -4.28
C TYR A 30 6.98 -1.18 -4.71
N LEU A 31 8.29 -1.16 -4.56
CA LEU A 31 9.17 -0.16 -5.16
C LEU A 31 9.82 -0.80 -6.36
N LEU A 32 9.73 -0.14 -7.51
CA LEU A 32 10.33 -0.60 -8.75
C LEU A 32 11.43 0.39 -9.15
N GLN A 33 12.54 -0.15 -9.62
CA GLN A 33 13.63 0.61 -10.22
C GLN A 33 13.97 0.01 -11.59
N GLY A 34 14.21 0.87 -12.57
CA GLY A 34 14.65 0.48 -13.90
C GLY A 34 14.65 1.67 -14.86
N PRO A 35 15.41 1.57 -15.97
CA PRO A 35 15.58 2.66 -16.94
C PRO A 35 14.32 2.90 -17.78
N GLU A 36 13.44 1.90 -17.86
CA GLU A 36 12.33 1.81 -18.79
C GLU A 36 10.94 1.93 -18.10
N LEU A 37 10.92 2.41 -16.85
CA LEU A 37 9.70 2.56 -16.04
C LEU A 37 8.92 3.83 -16.41
N THR A 38 8.03 3.73 -17.41
CA THR A 38 7.00 4.75 -17.67
C THR A 38 5.75 4.52 -16.82
N ALA A 39 4.93 5.55 -16.63
CA ALA A 39 3.69 5.43 -15.85
C ALA A 39 2.75 4.36 -16.42
N GLU A 40 2.60 4.28 -17.74
CA GLU A 40 1.75 3.31 -18.42
C GLU A 40 2.26 1.87 -18.23
N ARG A 41 3.59 1.69 -18.26
CA ARG A 41 4.21 0.38 -18.05
C ARG A 41 4.06 -0.09 -16.62
N VAL A 42 4.32 0.78 -15.64
CA VAL A 42 4.13 0.45 -14.22
C VAL A 42 2.66 0.18 -13.91
N GLU A 43 1.73 0.91 -14.53
CA GLU A 43 0.29 0.67 -14.40
C GLU A 43 -0.10 -0.71 -14.92
N ARG A 44 0.47 -1.14 -16.05
CA ARG A 44 0.23 -2.46 -16.60
C ARG A 44 0.81 -3.57 -15.72
N LEU A 45 2.05 -3.40 -15.26
CA LEU A 45 2.69 -4.25 -14.25
C LEU A 45 1.83 -4.40 -12.99
N ALA A 46 1.30 -3.30 -12.49
CA ALA A 46 0.46 -3.30 -11.29
C ALA A 46 -0.78 -4.17 -11.46
N ARG A 47 -1.47 -4.02 -12.60
CA ARG A 47 -2.69 -4.78 -12.92
C ARG A 47 -2.45 -6.26 -13.21
N GLU A 48 -1.37 -6.57 -13.92
CA GLU A 48 -1.11 -7.93 -14.42
C GLU A 48 -0.36 -8.80 -13.40
N LEU A 49 0.44 -8.19 -12.50
CA LEU A 49 1.36 -8.92 -11.62
C LEU A 49 1.20 -8.59 -10.13
N PHE A 50 1.10 -7.31 -9.76
CA PHE A 50 1.24 -6.91 -8.34
C PHE A 50 -0.07 -6.87 -7.56
N ALA A 51 -1.19 -6.66 -8.25
CA ALA A 51 -2.50 -6.50 -7.63
C ALA A 51 -3.55 -7.42 -8.26
N ASP A 52 -4.32 -8.09 -7.43
CA ASP A 52 -5.55 -8.74 -7.87
C ASP A 52 -6.67 -7.70 -7.95
N THR A 53 -6.90 -7.14 -9.14
CA THR A 53 -7.87 -6.06 -9.34
C THR A 53 -9.33 -6.41 -9.02
N VAL A 54 -9.66 -7.69 -8.80
CA VAL A 54 -11.00 -8.11 -8.37
C VAL A 54 -11.20 -7.85 -6.87
N VAL A 55 -10.15 -8.02 -6.07
CA VAL A 55 -10.23 -7.97 -4.60
C VAL A 55 -9.32 -6.94 -3.94
N GLU A 56 -8.41 -6.32 -4.69
CA GLU A 56 -7.44 -5.34 -4.23
C GLU A 56 -7.56 -4.01 -4.98
N GLN A 57 -7.26 -2.93 -4.27
CA GLN A 57 -7.05 -1.60 -4.85
C GLN A 57 -5.56 -1.28 -4.78
N TYR A 58 -5.05 -0.59 -5.80
CA TYR A 58 -3.66 -0.19 -5.86
C TYR A 58 -3.51 1.25 -6.36
N VAL A 59 -2.34 1.83 -6.10
CA VAL A 59 -1.96 3.18 -6.52
C VAL A 59 -0.57 3.11 -7.12
N VAL A 60 -0.42 3.59 -8.36
CA VAL A 60 0.86 3.77 -9.01
C VAL A 60 1.22 5.26 -9.05
N ALA A 61 2.41 5.59 -8.56
CA ALA A 61 2.96 6.92 -8.66
C ALA A 61 4.48 6.91 -8.45
N PRO A 62 5.21 7.95 -8.91
CA PRO A 62 6.62 8.14 -8.58
C PRO A 62 6.86 8.26 -7.08
N VAL A 63 8.06 7.86 -6.63
CA VAL A 63 8.47 8.04 -5.23
C VAL A 63 8.43 9.52 -4.86
N GLY A 64 7.82 9.84 -3.72
CA GLY A 64 7.61 11.20 -3.25
C GLY A 64 6.24 11.80 -3.60
N ASP A 65 5.45 11.15 -4.46
CA ASP A 65 4.08 11.59 -4.75
C ASP A 65 3.17 11.42 -3.51
N ARG A 66 2.38 12.45 -3.21
CA ARG A 66 1.43 12.48 -2.08
C ARG A 66 0.37 11.37 -2.16
N ARG A 67 0.04 10.88 -3.36
CA ARG A 67 -0.88 9.75 -3.55
C ARG A 67 -0.39 8.47 -2.88
N LEU A 68 0.93 8.32 -2.71
CA LEU A 68 1.53 7.18 -2.02
C LEU A 68 1.48 7.31 -0.49
N THR A 69 1.25 8.50 0.04
CA THR A 69 1.19 8.76 1.48
C THR A 69 -0.25 8.93 1.99
N ALA A 70 -1.21 9.14 1.10
CA ALA A 70 -2.64 9.10 1.43
C ALA A 70 -3.09 7.68 1.81
N PRO A 71 -4.00 7.53 2.79
CA PRO A 71 -4.63 6.24 3.09
C PRO A 71 -5.34 5.65 1.87
N ALA A 72 -5.38 4.32 1.76
CA ALA A 72 -6.03 3.64 0.64
C ALA A 72 -7.50 4.08 0.44
N GLU A 73 -8.23 4.31 1.53
CA GLU A 73 -9.63 4.78 1.48
C GLU A 73 -9.79 6.18 0.84
N ALA A 74 -8.73 6.99 0.85
CA ALA A 74 -8.73 8.33 0.30
C ALA A 74 -8.29 8.37 -1.18
N ASN A 75 -7.86 7.25 -1.75
CA ASN A 75 -7.46 7.17 -3.15
C ASN A 75 -8.42 6.21 -3.89
N PRO A 76 -9.41 6.74 -4.64
CA PRO A 76 -10.37 5.89 -5.31
C PRO A 76 -9.67 4.99 -6.35
N ALA A 77 -10.13 3.75 -6.47
CA ALA A 77 -9.64 2.85 -7.50
C ALA A 77 -9.78 3.49 -8.89
N PRO A 78 -8.82 3.30 -9.82
CA PRO A 78 -8.84 3.92 -11.13
C PRO A 78 -10.06 3.55 -12.00
N SER A 79 -10.80 2.49 -11.63
CA SER A 79 -11.99 1.98 -12.31
C SER A 79 -13.32 2.20 -11.56
N ALA A 80 -13.32 2.90 -10.42
CA ALA A 80 -14.55 3.11 -9.67
C ALA A 80 -15.48 4.09 -10.40
N ASP A 81 -16.69 3.64 -10.73
CA ASP A 81 -17.81 4.51 -11.13
C ASP A 81 -17.95 5.65 -10.10
N GLU A 82 -17.87 6.89 -10.56
CA GLU A 82 -17.95 8.10 -9.71
C GLU A 82 -19.21 8.12 -8.84
N SER A 83 -20.27 7.39 -9.25
CA SER A 83 -21.55 7.23 -8.54
C SER A 83 -21.47 6.31 -7.32
N SER A 84 -20.40 5.52 -7.18
CA SER A 84 -20.14 4.68 -6.00
C SER A 84 -19.35 5.40 -4.90
N ARG A 85 -19.05 6.69 -5.08
CA ARG A 85 -18.46 7.51 -4.02
C ARG A 85 -19.39 7.52 -2.81
N ARG A 86 -19.00 6.80 -1.76
CA ARG A 86 -19.59 7.04 -0.44
C ARG A 86 -19.26 8.49 -0.09
N PRO A 87 -20.24 9.38 0.13
CA PRO A 87 -19.94 10.70 0.63
C PRO A 87 -19.18 10.52 1.94
N ALA A 88 -18.11 11.29 2.13
CA ALA A 88 -17.40 11.33 3.39
C ALA A 88 -18.47 11.53 4.48
N GLY A 89 -18.66 10.49 5.31
CA GLY A 89 -19.52 10.60 6.48
C GLY A 89 -19.05 11.77 7.34
N PRO A 90 -19.94 12.34 8.18
CA PRO A 90 -19.66 13.55 8.95
C PRO A 90 -18.28 13.42 9.60
N GLN A 91 -17.44 14.44 9.40
CA GLN A 91 -16.08 14.54 9.92
C GLN A 91 -16.00 13.96 11.34
N ASP A 92 -15.54 12.71 11.46
CA ASP A 92 -14.83 12.28 12.66
C ASP A 92 -13.66 13.27 12.79
N ASP A 93 -13.44 13.82 13.98
CA ASP A 93 -12.22 14.54 14.38
C ASP A 93 -11.01 13.58 14.35
N ALA A 94 -10.81 12.91 13.22
CA ALA A 94 -9.75 11.97 12.98
C ALA A 94 -8.48 12.79 12.78
N ALA A 95 -7.73 12.95 13.87
CA ALA A 95 -6.35 13.37 13.84
C ALA A 95 -5.65 12.74 12.63
N THR A 96 -4.93 13.57 11.85
CA THR A 96 -4.22 13.13 10.65
C THR A 96 -3.44 11.85 10.95
N PRO A 97 -3.74 10.73 10.29
CA PRO A 97 -3.14 9.46 10.62
C PRO A 97 -1.62 9.53 10.42
N GLN A 98 -0.88 8.94 11.35
CA GLN A 98 0.57 8.80 11.22
C GLN A 98 0.86 7.62 10.28
N LEU A 99 1.69 7.85 9.26
CA LEU A 99 2.11 6.82 8.31
C LEU A 99 3.43 6.19 8.75
N VAL A 100 3.42 4.88 8.97
CA VAL A 100 4.61 4.06 9.20
C VAL A 100 4.89 3.21 7.96
N GLN A 101 6.10 3.28 7.42
CA GLN A 101 6.55 2.44 6.31
C GLN A 101 7.64 1.49 6.79
N VAL A 102 7.47 0.20 6.52
CA VAL A 102 8.39 -0.86 6.95
C VAL A 102 8.98 -1.52 5.72
N LEU A 103 10.30 -1.43 5.58
CA LEU A 103 11.08 -2.10 4.53
C LEU A 103 11.98 -3.16 5.15
N LEU A 104 12.31 -4.19 4.36
CA LEU A 104 13.38 -5.12 4.72
C LEU A 104 14.72 -4.39 4.80
N LYS A 105 15.54 -4.77 5.77
CA LYS A 105 16.89 -4.21 5.92
C LYS A 105 17.78 -4.57 4.71
N PRO A 106 18.78 -3.74 4.36
CA PRO A 106 19.76 -4.11 3.34
C PRO A 106 20.41 -5.47 3.64
N GLY A 107 20.57 -6.30 2.61
CA GLY A 107 21.13 -7.65 2.72
C GLY A 107 20.13 -8.74 3.15
N VAL A 108 18.91 -8.38 3.56
CA VAL A 108 17.84 -9.36 3.77
C VAL A 108 17.23 -9.73 2.42
N MET A 109 17.09 -11.02 2.18
CA MET A 109 16.46 -11.55 0.97
C MET A 109 14.97 -11.23 0.97
N ASP A 110 14.48 -10.75 -0.18
CA ASP A 110 13.07 -10.49 -0.44
C ASP A 110 12.57 -11.46 -1.52
N PRO A 111 12.11 -12.68 -1.14
CA PRO A 111 11.70 -13.69 -2.12
C PRO A 111 10.47 -13.27 -2.93
N VAL A 112 9.63 -12.39 -2.38
CA VAL A 112 8.46 -11.86 -3.08
C VAL A 112 8.90 -10.88 -4.16
N ALA A 113 9.83 -9.98 -3.86
CA ALA A 113 10.42 -9.10 -4.86
C ALA A 113 11.15 -9.89 -5.97
N GLN A 114 11.95 -10.89 -5.61
CA GLN A 114 12.65 -11.74 -6.59
C GLN A 114 11.67 -12.46 -7.52
N SER A 115 10.56 -12.97 -6.99
CA SER A 115 9.52 -13.61 -7.81
C SER A 115 8.87 -12.61 -8.76
N ALA A 116 8.65 -11.37 -8.31
CA ALA A 116 8.11 -10.31 -9.14
C ALA A 116 9.07 -9.82 -10.23
N GLU A 117 10.37 -9.71 -9.92
CA GLU A 117 11.43 -9.42 -10.91
C GLU A 117 11.46 -10.48 -12.02
N ALA A 118 11.45 -11.76 -11.63
CA ALA A 118 11.42 -12.87 -12.59
C ALA A 118 10.17 -12.81 -13.48
N ALA A 119 8.99 -12.63 -12.89
CA ALA A 119 7.75 -12.54 -13.64
C ALA A 119 7.73 -11.31 -14.57
N ALA A 120 8.22 -10.15 -14.14
CA ALA A 120 8.35 -8.98 -15.00
C ALA A 120 9.29 -9.26 -16.20
N GLY A 121 10.38 -9.99 -15.98
CA GLY A 121 11.27 -10.46 -17.04
C GLY A 121 10.58 -11.40 -18.03
N ASP A 122 9.72 -12.31 -17.57
CA ASP A 122 8.93 -13.19 -18.43
C ASP A 122 7.94 -12.42 -19.34
N PHE A 123 7.47 -11.26 -18.89
CA PHE A 123 6.67 -10.31 -19.69
C PHE A 123 7.52 -9.44 -20.64
N GLY A 124 8.85 -9.59 -20.62
CA GLY A 124 9.78 -8.83 -21.44
C GLY A 124 10.01 -7.41 -20.91
N TRP A 125 9.82 -7.16 -19.62
CA TRP A 125 9.99 -5.85 -19.01
C TRP A 125 11.32 -5.76 -18.24
N ASP A 126 12.06 -4.69 -18.50
CA ASP A 126 13.34 -4.42 -17.85
C ASP A 126 13.14 -3.70 -16.51
N VAL A 127 12.89 -4.49 -15.46
CA VAL A 127 12.85 -4.05 -14.07
C VAL A 127 14.15 -4.49 -13.39
N GLU A 128 15.02 -3.53 -13.08
CA GLU A 128 16.34 -3.81 -12.47
C GLU A 128 16.23 -4.30 -11.03
N ALA A 129 15.25 -3.77 -10.29
CA ALA A 129 15.02 -4.15 -8.90
C ALA A 129 13.57 -3.91 -8.46
N VAL A 130 13.08 -4.83 -7.64
CA VAL A 130 11.83 -4.70 -6.89
C VAL A 130 12.14 -4.77 -5.39
N ARG A 131 11.39 -4.02 -4.58
CA ARG A 131 11.38 -4.18 -3.12
C ARG A 131 9.97 -4.19 -2.59
N THR A 132 9.68 -5.09 -1.66
CA THR A 132 8.42 -5.06 -0.93
C THR A 132 8.50 -4.15 0.28
N LEU A 133 7.37 -3.53 0.61
CA LEU A 133 7.20 -2.76 1.83
C LEU A 133 5.79 -2.92 2.38
N ARG A 134 5.63 -2.61 3.67
CA ARG A 134 4.33 -2.48 4.33
C ARG A 134 4.09 -1.04 4.74
N LYS A 135 2.85 -0.59 4.61
CA LYS A 135 2.39 0.71 5.07
C LYS A 135 1.32 0.51 6.13
N TYR A 136 1.37 1.33 7.17
CA TYR A 136 0.34 1.40 8.20
C TYR A 136 -0.02 2.87 8.42
N TRP A 137 -1.30 3.20 8.26
CA TRP A 137 -1.86 4.48 8.68
C TRP A 137 -2.54 4.29 10.02
N ILE A 138 -2.07 5.01 11.04
CA ILE A 138 -2.54 4.87 12.42
C ILE A 138 -3.21 6.19 12.83
N ALA A 139 -4.52 6.15 13.03
CA ALA A 139 -5.32 7.26 13.54
C ALA A 139 -5.68 7.02 15.02
N GLY A 140 -5.91 8.11 15.76
CA GLY A 140 -6.28 8.04 17.19
C GLY A 140 -5.14 7.65 18.13
N ALA A 141 -3.91 7.51 17.60
CA ALA A 141 -2.71 7.40 18.42
C ALA A 141 -2.34 8.78 18.98
N SER A 142 -3.10 9.24 19.97
CA SER A 142 -2.72 10.39 20.77
C SER A 142 -1.65 9.95 21.76
N GLY A 143 -0.46 10.55 21.67
CA GLY A 143 0.52 10.52 22.77
C GLY A 143 0.15 11.50 23.88
#